data_AF-A0A7Z9IMR3-F1
#
_entry.id   AF-A0A7Z9IMR3-F1
#
_cell.length_a   1.000
_cell.length_b   1.000
_cell.length_c   1.000
_cell.angle_alpha   90.00
_cell.angle_beta   90.00
_cell.angle_gamma   90.00
#
_symmetry.space_group_name_H-M   'P 1'
#
loop_
_entity.id
_entity.type
_entity.pdbx_description
1 polymer ?
#
loop_
_entity_poly.entity_id
_entity_poly.type
_entity_poly.pdbx_seq_one_letter_code
_entity_poly.pdbx_strand_id
1 'polypeptide(L)'
;MPKVSTVTLSSVLDAREVTLPDFDKQYLDDVSFLTAMTIVMMGNYCQTGHFGGPLAYTPYTVASHLIGPELGGLKYDYRRPKHPYSDKFMLAGGHNAPVAYALWMVLGEALYQKYQNTGDKKYQADYNQTLLPIDCIGFRRSKQGMRTILEQNGLVDHPAMAQAQVRGIRALARVQMRLMM
;
A
#
# COMPACT_ATOMS: atom_id res chain seq x y z
N MET A 1 28.60 -29.68 47.29
CA MET A 1 27.17 -29.52 46.93
C MET A 1 27.02 -28.19 46.20
N PRO A 2 26.45 -28.13 44.98
CA PRO A 2 26.24 -26.85 44.31
C PRO A 2 25.15 -26.07 45.05
N LYS A 3 25.39 -24.77 45.26
CA LYS A 3 24.42 -23.84 45.86
C LYS A 3 23.50 -23.34 44.75
N VAL A 4 22.23 -23.73 44.79
CA VAL A 4 21.20 -23.16 43.92
C VAL A 4 20.63 -21.93 44.62
N SER A 5 20.77 -20.75 44.00
CA SER A 5 20.16 -19.52 44.48
C SER A 5 18.88 -19.24 43.69
N THR A 6 17.76 -19.11 44.41
CA THR A 6 16.48 -18.68 43.85
C THR A 6 16.51 -17.16 43.69
N VAL A 7 16.41 -16.67 42.46
CA VAL A 7 16.25 -15.24 42.17
C VAL A 7 14.77 -14.98 41.96
N THR A 8 14.16 -14.20 42.85
CA THR A 8 12.80 -13.70 42.67
C THR A 8 12.85 -12.52 41.69
N LEU A 9 12.33 -12.72 40.48
CA LEU A 9 12.14 -11.64 39.51
C LEU A 9 10.92 -10.82 39.94
N SER A 10 11.13 -9.58 40.37
CA SER A 10 10.08 -8.57 40.43
C SER A 10 10.03 -7.81 39.10
N SER A 11 8.83 -7.64 38.54
CA SER A 11 8.66 -6.82 37.35
C SER A 11 8.86 -5.35 37.73
N VAL A 12 9.92 -4.72 37.22
CA VAL A 12 10.06 -3.26 37.27
C VAL A 12 9.17 -2.69 36.16
N LEU A 13 7.86 -2.66 36.41
CA LEU A 13 6.90 -2.00 35.52
C LEU A 13 6.86 -0.52 35.93
N ASP A 14 7.76 0.27 35.35
CA ASP A 14 7.66 1.74 35.38
C ASP A 14 6.58 2.14 34.37
N ALA A 15 5.30 2.06 34.80
CA ALA A 15 4.17 2.42 33.97
C ALA A 15 4.17 3.94 33.76
N ARG A 16 4.73 4.38 32.62
CA ARG A 16 4.70 5.77 32.20
C ARG A 16 3.45 6.00 31.38
N GLU A 17 2.57 6.87 31.86
CA GLU A 17 1.49 7.40 31.01
C GLU A 17 2.12 8.21 29.88
N VAL A 18 1.90 7.76 28.65
CA VAL A 18 2.33 8.49 27.45
C VAL A 18 1.09 9.17 26.88
N THR A 19 1.09 10.51 26.89
CA THR A 19 0.08 11.27 26.18
C THR A 19 0.39 11.20 24.68
N LEU A 20 -0.56 10.68 23.90
CA LEU A 20 -0.45 10.70 22.44
C LEU A 20 -1.04 12.00 21.90
N PRO A 21 -0.42 12.61 20.87
CA PRO A 21 -1.03 13.74 20.17
C PRO A 21 -2.31 13.29 19.45
N ASP A 22 -3.17 14.23 19.11
CA ASP A 22 -4.26 13.94 18.17
C ASP A 22 -3.67 13.74 16.78
N PHE A 23 -3.86 12.53 16.23
CA PHE A 23 -3.35 12.11 14.93
C PHE A 23 -4.46 11.67 13.97
N ASP A 24 -5.72 12.00 14.29
CA ASP A 24 -6.90 11.56 13.54
C ASP A 24 -6.96 10.03 13.38
N LYS A 25 -7.08 9.35 14.52
CA LYS A 25 -7.09 7.88 14.59
C LYS A 25 -8.16 7.25 13.68
N GLN A 26 -9.36 7.84 13.63
CA GLN A 26 -10.46 7.30 12.85
C GLN A 26 -10.14 7.31 11.35
N TYR A 27 -9.58 8.40 10.84
CA TYR A 27 -9.16 8.47 9.45
C TYR A 27 -8.12 7.39 9.10
N LEU A 28 -7.12 7.17 9.97
CA LEU A 28 -6.12 6.13 9.74
C LEU A 28 -6.72 4.72 9.79
N ASP A 29 -7.67 4.47 10.69
CA ASP A 29 -8.37 3.20 10.79
C ASP A 29 -9.20 2.92 9.52
N ASP A 30 -9.88 3.93 8.98
CA ASP A 30 -10.68 3.81 7.75
C ASP A 30 -9.78 3.51 6.54
N VAL A 31 -8.66 4.22 6.39
CA VAL A 31 -7.70 3.96 5.32
C VAL A 31 -7.04 2.59 5.49
N SER A 32 -6.77 2.17 6.73
CA SER A 32 -6.25 0.84 7.05
C SER A 32 -7.24 -0.26 6.67
N PHE A 33 -8.52 -0.08 6.99
CA PHE A 33 -9.57 -1.01 6.59
C PHE A 33 -9.67 -1.13 5.06
N LEU A 34 -9.72 0.01 4.36
CA LEU A 34 -9.79 0.03 2.89
C LEU A 34 -8.57 -0.63 2.25
N THR A 35 -7.37 -0.37 2.80
CA THR A 35 -6.12 -1.01 2.37
C THR A 35 -6.18 -2.52 2.60
N ALA A 36 -6.61 -2.97 3.78
CA ALA A 36 -6.73 -4.39 4.11
C ALA A 36 -7.71 -5.10 3.17
N MET A 37 -8.87 -4.51 2.90
CA MET A 37 -9.86 -5.09 1.99
C MET A 37 -9.37 -5.11 0.55
N THR A 38 -8.58 -4.12 0.13
CA THR A 38 -7.93 -4.12 -1.18
C THR A 38 -6.95 -5.30 -1.32
N ILE A 39 -6.18 -5.61 -0.27
CA ILE A 39 -5.31 -6.81 -0.23
C ILE A 39 -6.15 -8.08 -0.37
N VAL A 40 -7.25 -8.20 0.40
CA VAL A 40 -8.13 -9.37 0.37
C VAL A 40 -8.71 -9.58 -1.02
N MET A 41 -9.26 -8.53 -1.63
CA MET A 41 -9.84 -8.59 -2.97
C MET A 41 -8.80 -8.93 -4.04
N MET A 42 -7.65 -8.26 -4.01
CA MET A 42 -6.54 -8.52 -4.95
C MET A 42 -6.03 -9.97 -4.85
N GLY A 43 -5.84 -10.46 -3.62
CA GLY A 43 -5.35 -11.84 -3.40
C GLY A 43 -6.37 -12.90 -3.77
N ASN A 44 -7.65 -12.70 -3.41
CA ASN A 44 -8.73 -13.63 -3.73
C ASN A 44 -8.98 -13.70 -5.24
N TYR A 45 -9.02 -12.55 -5.91
CA TYR A 45 -9.23 -12.48 -7.36
C TYR A 45 -8.12 -13.20 -8.14
N CYS A 46 -6.86 -13.04 -7.72
CA CYS A 46 -5.76 -13.72 -8.37
C CYS A 46 -5.53 -15.15 -7.87
N GLN A 47 -6.29 -15.59 -6.85
CA GLN A 47 -6.15 -16.87 -6.16
C GLN A 47 -4.70 -17.14 -5.70
N THR A 48 -4.01 -16.07 -5.31
CA THR A 48 -2.60 -16.12 -4.92
C THR A 48 -2.24 -14.87 -4.13
N GLY A 49 -1.33 -14.98 -3.17
CA GLY A 49 -0.93 -13.86 -2.34
C GLY A 49 -0.40 -14.31 -1.00
N HIS A 50 0.21 -13.39 -0.27
CA HIS A 50 0.44 -13.57 1.17
C HIS A 50 -0.53 -12.64 1.87
N PHE A 51 -1.35 -13.16 2.78
CA PHE A 51 -2.36 -12.35 3.48
C PHE A 51 -1.90 -12.00 4.89
N GLY A 52 -1.41 -12.98 5.65
CA GLY A 52 -1.11 -12.81 7.08
C GLY A 52 -0.20 -11.62 7.37
N GLY A 53 1.00 -11.60 6.80
CA GLY A 53 1.94 -10.50 6.98
C GLY A 53 1.40 -9.14 6.47
N PRO A 54 0.96 -9.01 5.20
CA PRO A 54 0.36 -7.76 4.72
C PRO A 54 -0.77 -7.20 5.57
N LEU A 55 -1.71 -8.06 6.00
CA LEU A 55 -2.84 -7.64 6.84
C LEU A 55 -2.36 -7.18 8.22
N ALA A 56 -1.45 -7.92 8.86
CA ALA A 56 -0.91 -7.56 10.16
C ALA A 56 -0.14 -6.23 10.15
N TYR A 57 0.60 -5.95 9.07
CA TYR A 57 1.37 -4.70 8.93
C TYR A 57 0.56 -3.54 8.33
N THR A 58 -0.73 -3.72 8.02
CA THR A 58 -1.52 -2.67 7.37
C THR A 58 -1.59 -1.38 8.20
N PRO A 59 -1.93 -1.40 9.50
CA PRO A 59 -1.99 -0.18 10.31
C PRO A 59 -0.63 0.55 10.36
N TYR A 60 0.46 -0.21 10.52
CA TYR A 60 1.82 0.35 10.54
C TYR A 60 2.16 0.99 9.19
N THR A 61 1.86 0.31 8.08
CA THR A 61 2.13 0.82 6.73
C THR A 61 1.36 2.11 6.47
N VAL A 62 0.07 2.15 6.82
CA VAL A 62 -0.77 3.34 6.65
C VAL A 62 -0.28 4.48 7.53
N ALA A 63 -0.07 4.23 8.82
CA ALA A 63 0.41 5.24 9.75
C ALA A 63 1.73 5.85 9.28
N SER A 64 2.74 5.02 8.95
CA SER A 64 4.02 5.52 8.44
C SER A 64 3.89 6.40 7.20
N HIS A 65 2.90 6.19 6.34
CA HIS A 65 2.74 6.97 5.11
C HIS A 65 1.89 8.23 5.26
N LEU A 66 1.05 8.35 6.30
CA LEU A 66 0.01 9.39 6.39
C LEU A 66 0.06 10.28 7.62
N ILE A 67 0.65 9.87 8.74
CA ILE A 67 0.66 10.69 9.96
C ILE A 67 1.55 11.95 9.84
N GLY A 68 2.39 12.01 8.81
CA GLY A 68 3.29 13.12 8.56
C GLY A 68 4.54 13.14 9.45
N PRO A 69 5.59 13.86 9.03
CA PRO A 69 6.90 13.85 9.70
C PRO A 69 6.87 14.42 11.11
N GLU A 70 5.94 15.33 11.41
CA GLU A 70 5.77 15.94 12.73
C GLU A 70 5.40 14.89 13.80
N LEU A 71 4.79 13.78 13.38
CA LEU A 71 4.36 12.66 14.20
C LEU A 71 5.21 11.39 13.99
N GLY A 72 6.35 11.52 13.30
CA GLY A 72 7.26 10.41 13.00
C GLY A 72 6.90 9.58 11.76
N GLY A 73 5.98 10.07 10.92
CA GLY A 73 5.68 9.52 9.61
C GLY A 73 6.70 9.90 8.54
N LEU A 74 6.56 9.33 7.35
CA LEU A 74 7.42 9.59 6.20
C LEU A 74 7.15 10.97 5.60
N LYS A 75 8.22 11.67 5.24
CA LYS A 75 8.18 12.87 4.40
C LYS A 75 8.46 12.48 2.95
N TYR A 76 7.41 12.44 2.14
CA TYR A 76 7.52 12.18 0.70
C TYR A 76 6.33 12.78 -0.05
N ASP A 77 6.47 12.89 -1.38
CA ASP A 77 5.37 13.22 -2.28
C ASP A 77 5.08 12.00 -3.15
N TYR A 78 3.89 11.42 -2.99
CA TYR A 78 3.43 10.27 -3.78
C TYR A 78 3.53 10.52 -5.30
N ARG A 79 3.31 11.76 -5.75
CA ARG A 79 3.38 12.14 -7.17
C ARG A 79 4.82 12.26 -7.68
N ARG A 80 5.80 12.34 -6.78
CA ARG A 80 7.22 12.53 -7.07
C ARG A 80 8.08 11.49 -6.35
N PRO A 81 7.88 10.18 -6.63
CA PRO A 81 8.54 9.09 -5.90
C PRO A 81 10.07 9.13 -5.97
N LYS A 82 10.64 9.78 -7.00
CA LYS A 82 12.10 9.93 -7.20
C LYS A 82 12.68 11.21 -6.61
N HIS A 83 11.94 11.97 -5.81
CA HIS A 83 12.45 13.20 -5.21
C HIS A 83 13.64 12.91 -4.27
N PRO A 84 14.77 13.65 -4.39
CA PRO A 84 16.01 13.33 -3.71
C PRO A 84 15.93 13.46 -2.18
N TYR A 85 15.10 14.39 -1.68
CA TYR A 85 14.90 14.62 -0.25
C TYR A 85 13.70 13.87 0.35
N SER A 86 13.12 12.93 -0.38
CA SER A 86 12.06 12.07 0.19
C SER A 86 12.67 10.98 1.04
N ASP A 87 12.01 10.68 2.16
CA ASP A 87 12.31 9.53 2.99
C ASP A 87 12.19 8.23 2.17
N LYS A 88 12.98 7.23 2.55
CA LYS A 88 13.03 5.93 1.88
C LYS A 88 12.29 4.89 2.71
N PHE A 89 11.23 4.35 2.13
CA PHE A 89 10.52 3.20 2.68
C PHE A 89 11.09 1.90 2.09
N MET A 90 11.53 0.98 2.95
CA MET A 90 12.01 -0.33 2.55
C MET A 90 11.23 -1.43 3.27
N LEU A 91 10.58 -2.29 2.50
CA LEU A 91 9.89 -3.46 3.01
C LEU A 91 10.80 -4.69 2.84
N ALA A 92 11.51 -5.06 3.91
CA ALA A 92 12.52 -6.13 3.87
C ALA A 92 11.92 -7.51 3.54
N GLY A 93 10.76 -7.83 4.13
CA GLY A 93 10.05 -9.07 3.83
C GLY A 93 9.24 -8.95 2.54
N GLY A 94 9.84 -9.19 1.38
CA GLY A 94 9.20 -8.95 0.07
C GLY A 94 7.89 -9.71 -0.20
N HIS A 95 7.55 -10.72 0.60
CA HIS A 95 6.21 -11.32 0.58
C HIS A 95 5.12 -10.38 1.10
N ASN A 96 5.48 -9.36 1.89
CA ASN A 96 4.59 -8.35 2.41
C ASN A 96 4.26 -7.24 1.40
N ALA A 97 4.89 -7.24 0.21
CA ALA A 97 4.68 -6.23 -0.83
C ALA A 97 3.21 -5.91 -1.19
N PRO A 98 2.24 -6.85 -1.11
CA PRO A 98 0.83 -6.54 -1.37
C PRO A 98 0.27 -5.37 -0.55
N VAL A 99 0.73 -5.15 0.69
CA VAL A 99 0.25 -4.03 1.53
C VAL A 99 0.62 -2.67 0.92
N ALA A 100 1.83 -2.56 0.38
CA ALA A 100 2.30 -1.33 -0.26
C ALA A 100 1.53 -1.07 -1.56
N TYR A 101 1.32 -2.08 -2.40
CA TYR A 101 0.51 -1.94 -3.60
C TYR A 101 -0.92 -1.50 -3.27
N ALA A 102 -1.55 -2.13 -2.28
CA ALA A 102 -2.90 -1.79 -1.86
C ALA A 102 -3.01 -0.33 -1.39
N LEU A 103 -2.14 0.10 -0.49
CA LEU A 103 -2.14 1.49 -0.02
C LEU A 103 -1.87 2.47 -1.17
N TRP A 104 -0.88 2.20 -2.00
CA TRP A 104 -0.54 3.08 -3.12
C TRP A 104 -1.63 3.17 -4.18
N MET A 105 -2.45 2.13 -4.38
CA MET A 105 -3.66 2.20 -5.21
C MET A 105 -4.73 3.09 -4.57
N VAL A 106 -4.94 3.01 -3.25
CA VAL A 106 -5.87 3.88 -2.52
C VAL A 106 -5.44 5.35 -2.64
N LEU A 107 -4.15 5.66 -2.46
CA LEU A 107 -3.62 7.02 -2.59
C LEU A 107 -3.72 7.54 -4.03
N GLY A 108 -3.41 6.69 -5.01
CA GLY A 108 -3.52 7.04 -6.43
C GLY A 108 -4.96 7.33 -6.84
N GLU A 109 -5.92 6.53 -6.38
CA GLU A 109 -7.34 6.75 -6.62
C GLU A 109 -7.84 8.04 -5.98
N ALA A 110 -7.42 8.33 -4.74
CA ALA A 110 -7.80 9.56 -4.05
C ALA A 110 -7.34 10.81 -4.84
N LEU A 111 -6.11 10.81 -5.34
CA LEU A 111 -5.59 11.89 -6.19
C LEU A 111 -6.33 11.97 -7.53
N TYR A 112 -6.55 10.83 -8.18
CA TYR A 112 -7.29 10.74 -9.44
C TYR A 112 -8.70 11.33 -9.30
N GLN A 113 -9.49 10.84 -8.35
CA GLN A 113 -10.85 11.32 -8.10
C GLN A 113 -10.88 12.81 -7.75
N LYS A 114 -9.94 13.26 -6.91
CA LYS A 114 -9.87 14.68 -6.53
C LYS A 114 -9.55 15.56 -7.74
N TYR A 115 -8.64 15.14 -8.63
CA TYR A 115 -8.37 15.85 -9.87
C TYR A 115 -9.60 15.88 -10.79
N GLN A 116 -10.26 14.74 -11.01
CA GLN A 116 -11.46 14.67 -11.85
C GLN A 116 -12.60 15.57 -11.33
N ASN A 117 -12.77 15.65 -10.01
CA ASN A 117 -13.84 16.43 -9.39
C ASN A 117 -13.54 17.94 -9.34
N THR A 118 -12.28 18.35 -9.32
CA THR A 118 -11.89 19.75 -9.09
C THR A 118 -11.18 20.43 -10.26
N GLY A 119 -10.57 19.66 -11.16
CA GLY A 119 -9.68 20.15 -12.21
C GLY A 119 -8.35 20.73 -11.69
N ASP A 120 -8.10 20.72 -10.38
CA ASP A 120 -6.91 21.34 -9.78
C ASP A 120 -5.67 20.47 -10.01
N LYS A 121 -4.75 20.98 -10.84
CA LYS A 121 -3.51 20.30 -11.23
C LYS A 121 -2.63 19.87 -10.06
N LYS A 122 -2.81 20.42 -8.85
CA LYS A 122 -2.09 19.91 -7.67
C LYS A 122 -2.49 18.47 -7.31
N TYR A 123 -3.63 17.97 -7.75
CA TYR A 123 -4.00 16.56 -7.55
C TYR A 123 -3.61 15.67 -8.73
N GLN A 124 -3.12 16.26 -9.83
CA GLN A 124 -2.71 15.51 -10.99
C GLN A 124 -1.43 14.72 -10.70
N ALA A 125 -1.52 13.39 -10.73
CA ALA A 125 -0.39 12.49 -10.60
C ALA A 125 -0.02 11.91 -11.98
N ASP A 126 1.27 11.65 -12.22
CA ASP A 126 1.69 10.95 -13.45
C ASP A 126 1.14 9.52 -13.42
N TYR A 127 0.25 9.20 -14.36
CA TYR A 127 -0.34 7.87 -14.48
C TYR A 127 0.72 6.79 -14.67
N ASN A 128 1.83 7.07 -15.34
CA ASN A 128 2.91 6.10 -15.53
C ASN A 128 3.67 5.76 -14.25
N GLN A 129 3.48 6.52 -13.17
CA GLN A 129 4.13 6.29 -11.87
C GLN A 129 3.12 5.88 -10.79
N THR A 130 1.89 6.34 -10.92
CA THR A 130 0.78 6.10 -9.99
C THR A 130 0.26 4.67 -10.13
N LEU A 131 -0.02 4.02 -9.00
CA LEU A 131 -0.82 2.79 -8.97
C LEU A 131 -2.29 3.16 -8.84
N LEU A 132 -3.15 2.51 -9.61
CA LEU A 132 -4.59 2.73 -9.63
C LEU A 132 -5.32 1.43 -9.30
N PRO A 133 -6.57 1.47 -8.79
CA PRO A 133 -7.34 0.27 -8.44
C PRO A 133 -7.41 -0.77 -9.56
N ILE A 134 -7.48 -0.34 -10.83
CA ILE A 134 -7.47 -1.24 -11.99
C ILE A 134 -6.18 -2.08 -12.11
N ASP A 135 -5.09 -1.72 -11.44
CA ASP A 135 -3.87 -2.54 -11.40
C ASP A 135 -4.02 -3.79 -10.53
N CYS A 136 -5.02 -3.86 -9.63
CA CYS A 136 -5.32 -5.04 -8.82
C CYS A 136 -5.45 -6.30 -9.68
N ILE A 137 -6.12 -6.20 -10.82
CA ILE A 137 -6.37 -7.35 -11.69
C ILE A 137 -5.11 -7.83 -12.41
N GLY A 138 -4.07 -7.00 -12.48
CA GLY A 138 -2.74 -7.37 -13.00
C GLY A 138 -1.83 -8.04 -11.98
N PHE A 139 -2.28 -8.25 -10.73
CA PHE A 139 -1.48 -8.88 -9.70
C PHE A 139 -1.08 -10.31 -10.06
N ARG A 140 0.24 -10.56 -10.08
CA ARG A 140 0.88 -11.83 -10.49
C ARG A 140 0.48 -12.34 -11.87
N ARG A 141 0.05 -11.46 -12.77
CA ARG A 141 -0.29 -11.81 -14.15
C ARG A 141 0.65 -11.12 -15.12
N SER A 142 0.99 -11.81 -16.20
CA SER A 142 1.76 -11.21 -17.29
C SER A 142 0.86 -10.29 -18.13
N LYS A 143 1.47 -9.35 -18.85
CA LYS A 143 0.74 -8.48 -19.78
C LYS A 143 -0.05 -9.27 -20.82
N GLN A 144 0.54 -10.34 -21.35
CA GLN A 144 -0.14 -11.22 -22.32
C GLN A 144 -1.31 -11.96 -21.69
N GLY A 145 -1.13 -12.51 -20.47
CA GLY A 145 -2.21 -13.19 -19.76
C GLY A 145 -3.40 -12.26 -19.49
N MET A 146 -3.13 -11.01 -19.11
CA MET A 146 -4.18 -10.02 -18.92
C MET A 146 -4.94 -9.71 -20.22
N ARG A 147 -4.22 -9.52 -21.33
CA ARG A 147 -4.85 -9.29 -22.63
C ARG A 147 -5.80 -10.43 -23.01
N THR A 148 -5.33 -11.67 -22.90
CA THR A 148 -6.14 -12.86 -23.21
C THR A 148 -7.39 -12.96 -22.33
N ILE A 149 -7.27 -12.73 -21.01
CA ILE A 149 -8.42 -12.75 -20.09
C ILE A 149 -9.45 -11.68 -20.48
N LEU A 150 -9.00 -10.46 -20.79
CA LEU A 150 -9.92 -9.39 -21.19
C LEU A 150 -10.61 -9.68 -22.52
N GLU A 151 -9.90 -10.18 -23.52
CA GLU A 151 -10.45 -10.55 -24.83
C GLU A 151 -11.48 -11.68 -24.71
N GLN A 152 -11.13 -12.77 -24.00
CA GLN A 152 -12.01 -13.94 -23.85
C GLN A 152 -13.31 -13.65 -23.10
N ASN A 153 -13.33 -12.61 -22.27
CA ASN A 153 -14.51 -12.22 -21.48
C ASN A 153 -15.22 -10.98 -22.04
N GLY A 154 -14.82 -10.49 -23.23
CA GLY A 154 -15.44 -9.30 -23.84
C GLY A 154 -15.25 -8.01 -23.02
N LEU A 155 -14.17 -7.94 -22.23
CA LEU A 155 -13.93 -6.83 -21.30
C LEU A 155 -13.02 -5.72 -21.85
N VAL A 156 -12.43 -5.90 -23.04
CA VAL A 156 -11.45 -4.97 -23.62
C VAL A 156 -11.96 -3.52 -23.63
N ASP A 157 -13.19 -3.31 -24.10
CA ASP A 157 -13.82 -1.98 -24.19
C ASP A 157 -14.95 -1.79 -23.16
N HIS A 158 -15.04 -2.66 -22.15
CA HIS A 158 -16.12 -2.60 -21.17
C HIS A 158 -15.96 -1.35 -20.28
N PRO A 159 -17.05 -0.62 -19.93
CA PRO A 159 -16.96 0.60 -19.13
C PRO A 159 -16.24 0.44 -17.79
N ALA A 160 -16.35 -0.73 -17.16
CA ALA A 160 -15.61 -1.04 -15.92
C ALA A 160 -14.07 -1.01 -16.10
N MET A 161 -13.57 -1.14 -17.33
CA MET A 161 -12.15 -1.04 -17.67
C MET A 161 -11.74 0.38 -18.11
N ALA A 162 -12.62 1.39 -17.99
CA ALA A 162 -12.31 2.76 -18.42
C ALA A 162 -11.01 3.31 -17.79
N GLN A 163 -10.73 2.98 -16.51
CA GLN A 163 -9.49 3.38 -15.86
C GLN A 163 -8.24 2.75 -16.52
N ALA A 164 -8.36 1.56 -17.12
CA ALA A 164 -7.28 0.96 -17.89
C ALA A 164 -7.03 1.70 -19.21
N GLN A 165 -7.97 2.48 -19.76
CA GLN A 165 -7.75 3.21 -21.01
C GLN A 165 -6.73 4.35 -20.84
N VAL A 166 -6.51 4.81 -19.61
CA VAL A 166 -5.56 5.89 -19.31
C VAL A 166 -4.11 5.47 -19.67
N ARG A 167 -3.73 4.21 -19.39
CA ARG A 167 -2.35 3.71 -19.63
C ARG A 167 -2.18 2.18 -19.66
N GLY A 168 -3.27 1.43 -19.66
CA GLY A 168 -3.30 -0.02 -19.46
C GLY A 168 -3.18 -0.45 -18.00
N ILE A 169 -3.30 -1.77 -17.79
CA ILE A 169 -3.17 -2.43 -16.48
C ILE A 169 -1.70 -2.78 -16.23
N ARG A 170 -1.18 -2.39 -15.06
CA ARG A 170 0.18 -2.73 -14.65
C ARG A 170 0.25 -4.17 -14.17
N ALA A 171 1.28 -4.89 -14.59
CA ALA A 171 1.63 -6.17 -13.99
C ALA A 171 2.26 -5.94 -12.61
N LEU A 172 1.63 -6.45 -11.55
CA LEU A 172 2.17 -6.39 -10.19
C LEU A 172 2.77 -7.75 -9.84
N ALA A 173 4.02 -8.00 -10.25
CA ALA A 173 4.72 -9.27 -10.06
C ALA A 173 6.07 -9.10 -9.36
N ARG A 174 6.52 -10.18 -8.69
CA ARG A 174 7.70 -10.24 -7.81
C ARG A 174 9.06 -9.91 -8.47
N VAL A 175 9.08 -9.57 -9.76
CA VAL A 175 10.30 -9.39 -10.57
C VAL A 175 10.59 -7.92 -10.93
N GLN A 176 9.66 -6.99 -10.71
CA GLN A 176 9.88 -5.57 -11.01
C GLN A 176 10.50 -4.78 -9.84
N MET A 177 11.40 -5.40 -9.09
CA MET A 177 12.20 -4.74 -8.04
C MET A 177 13.71 -4.92 -8.28
N ARG A 178 14.07 -5.18 -9.54
CA ARG A 178 15.43 -5.13 -10.08
C ARG A 178 15.44 -4.11 -11.22
N LEU A 179 16.37 -3.15 -11.15
CA LEU A 179 16.63 -2.07 -12.10
C LEU A 179 15.62 -0.91 -12.16
N MET A 180 15.63 -0.08 -11.12
CA MET A 180 15.62 1.38 -11.29
C MET A 180 16.54 1.99 -10.22
N MET A 181 17.84 1.72 -10.37
CA MET A 181 18.89 2.70 -10.05
C MET A 181 19.26 3.36 -11.36
#